data_AF-A0A848YFV0-F1
#
_entry.id   AF-A0A848YFV0-F1
#
_cell.length_a   1.000
_cell.length_b   1.000
_cell.length_c   1.000
_cell.angle_alpha   90.00
_cell.angle_beta   90.00
_cell.angle_gamma   90.00
#
_symmetry.space_group_name_H-M   'P 1'
#
loop_
_entity.id
_entity.type
_entity.pdbx_description
1 polymer ?
#
loop_
_entity_poly.entity_id
_entity_poly.type
_entity_poly.pdbx_seq_one_letter_code
_entity_poly.pdbx_strand_id
1 'polypeptide(L)' 'LGLSIVKSFVELHDGAIALDSQIDTGTTITLTLPKTGPQERVPADAAVSAPLAESPRLSVG' A
#
# COMPACT_ATOMS: atom_id res chain seq x y z
N LEU A 1 19.24 -14.93 13.74
CA LEU A 1 19.17 -13.49 13.40
C LEU A 1 18.34 -13.21 12.14
N GLY A 2 18.49 -13.97 11.05
CA GLY A 2 17.76 -13.70 9.80
C GLY A 2 16.24 -13.60 9.96
N LEU A 3 15.60 -14.66 10.49
CA LEU A 3 14.14 -14.70 10.58
C LEU A 3 13.54 -13.67 11.55
N SER A 4 14.27 -13.32 12.63
CA SER A 4 13.84 -12.27 13.55
C SER A 4 13.82 -10.89 12.90
N ILE A 5 14.79 -10.60 12.01
CA ILE A 5 14.79 -9.35 11.23
C ILE A 5 13.62 -9.34 10.25
N VAL A 6 13.42 -10.45 9.52
CA VAL A 6 12.30 -10.59 8.57
C VAL A 6 10.96 -10.36 9.27
N LYS A 7 10.75 -10.98 10.44
CA LYS A 7 9.54 -10.78 11.24
C LYS A 7 9.31 -9.30 11.55
N SER A 8 10.32 -8.59 12.04
CA SER A 8 10.19 -7.16 12.34
C SER A 8 9.84 -6.32 11.11
N PHE A 9 10.42 -6.63 9.94
CA PHE A 9 10.06 -5.94 8.70
C PHE A 9 8.61 -6.17 8.31
N VAL A 10 8.13 -7.41 8.41
CA VAL A 10 6.74 -7.77 8.06
C VAL A 10 5.76 -7.04 8.99
N GLU A 11 6.03 -7.04 10.29
CA GLU A 11 5.20 -6.34 11.28
C GLU A 11 5.17 -4.82 11.06
N LEU A 12 6.30 -4.21 10.69
CA LEU A 12 6.38 -2.78 10.37
C LEU A 12 5.55 -2.38 9.13
N HIS A 13 5.24 -3.33 8.24
CA HIS A 13 4.42 -3.10 7.05
C HIS A 13 2.98 -3.57 7.24
N ASP A 14 2.52 -3.73 8.49
CA ASP A 14 1.18 -4.26 8.81
C ASP A 14 0.91 -5.64 8.15
N GLY A 15 1.98 -6.41 7.97
CA GLY A 15 1.95 -7.75 7.42
C GLY A 15 1.83 -8.85 8.47
N ALA A 16 1.81 -10.10 8.01
CA ALA A 16 1.77 -11.28 8.86
C ALA A 16 2.78 -12.35 8.41
N ILE A 17 3.24 -13.17 9.35
CA ILE A 17 4.13 -14.30 9.10
C ILE A 17 3.54 -15.59 9.68
N ALA A 18 3.57 -16.66 8.89
CA ALA A 18 3.15 -18.00 9.30
C ALA A 18 4.26 -19.03 9.00
N LEU A 19 4.35 -20.06 9.86
CA LEU A 19 5.30 -21.15 9.73
C LEU A 19 4.54 -22.48 9.70
N ASP A 20 4.87 -23.30 8.71
CA ASP A 20 4.45 -24.70 8.62
C ASP A 20 5.70 -25.56 8.50
N SER A 21 5.87 -26.55 9.38
CA SER A 21 7.10 -27.34 9.44
C SER A 21 6.79 -28.80 9.69
N GLN A 22 7.47 -29.67 8.95
CA GLN A 22 7.37 -31.12 9.09
C GLN A 22 8.77 -31.72 9.25
N ILE A 23 8.92 -32.55 10.27
CA ILE A 23 10.18 -33.25 10.59
C ILE A 23 10.62 -34.06 9.36
N ASP A 24 11.92 -34.05 9.09
CA ASP A 24 12.57 -34.74 7.95
C ASP A 24 12.07 -34.32 6.54
N THR A 25 11.24 -33.27 6.44
CA THR A 25 10.69 -32.78 5.17
C THR A 25 11.08 -31.33 4.90
N GLY A 26 11.00 -30.48 5.93
CA GLY A 26 11.42 -29.09 5.86
C GLY A 26 10.39 -28.13 6.45
N THR A 27 10.59 -26.84 6.16
CA THR A 27 9.78 -25.74 6.69
C THR A 27 9.36 -24.81 5.56
N THR A 28 8.06 -24.53 5.51
CA THR A 28 7.47 -23.48 4.66
C THR A 28 7.20 -22.25 5.51
N ILE A 29 7.66 -21.10 5.01
CA ILE A 29 7.43 -19.79 5.63
C ILE A 29 6.57 -18.97 4.69
N THR A 30 5.43 -18.49 5.17
CA THR A 30 4.50 -17.67 4.38
C THR A 30 4.48 -16.25 4.94
N LEU A 31 4.70 -15.27 4.05
CA LEU A 31 4.68 -13.85 4.36
C LEU A 31 3.46 -13.22 3.68
N THR A 32 2.67 -12.47 4.43
CA THR A 32 1.55 -11.67 3.91
C THR A 32 1.90 -10.21 4.08
N LEU A 33 1.77 -9.42 3.01
CA LEU A 33 2.05 -7.98 3.00
C LEU A 33 0.89 -7.25 2.33
N PRO A 34 0.62 -5.97 2.69
CA PRO A 34 -0.31 -5.13 1.97
C PRO A 34 0.03 -5.06 0.49
N LYS A 35 -0.99 -5.17 -0.37
CA LYS A 35 -0.82 -5.14 -1.83
C LYS A 35 -0.42 -3.75 -2.35
N THR A 36 -0.77 -2.70 -1.60
CA THR A 36 -0.47 -1.31 -1.91
C THR A 36 0.44 -0.77 -0.82
N GLY A 37 1.42 0.05 -1.23
CA GLY A 37 2.30 0.74 -0.29
C GLY A 37 1.55 1.76 0.57
N PRO A 38 2.27 2.46 1.46
CA PRO A 38 1.69 3.54 2.26
C PRO A 38 0.88 4.49 1.39
N GLN A 39 -0.34 4.80 1.83
CA GLN A 39 -1.17 5.81 1.16
C GLN A 39 -0.37 7.11 1.10
N GLU A 40 -0.09 7.59 -0.11
CA GLU A 40 0.38 8.95 -0.32
C GLU A 40 -0.68 9.85 0.33
N ARG A 41 -0.34 10.52 1.43
CA ARG A 41 -1.24 11.53 2.00
C ARG A 41 -1.29 12.67 1.00
N VAL A 42 -2.30 12.65 0.13
CA VAL A 42 -2.64 13.82 -0.67
C VAL A 42 -2.96 14.92 0.33
N PRO A 43 -2.20 16.05 0.36
CA PRO A 43 -2.51 17.14 1.26
C PRO A 43 -3.94 17.60 0.98
N ALA A 44 -4.77 17.68 2.03
CA ALA A 44 -6.18 18.04 1.92
C ALA A 44 -6.42 19.40 1.23
N ASP A 45 -5.37 20.24 1.14
CA ASP A 45 -5.40 21.56 0.51
C ASP A 45 -5.37 21.53 -1.03
N ALA A 46 -4.88 20.44 -1.64
CA ALA A 46 -4.75 20.35 -3.10
C ALA A 46 -6.08 20.09 -3.83
N ALA A 47 -7.13 19.65 -3.11
CA ALA A 47 -8.40 19.26 -3.72
C ALA A 47 -9.36 20.43 -3.99
N VAL A 48 -9.04 21.66 -3.58
CA VAL A 48 -9.94 22.82 -3.71
C VAL A 48 -9.66 23.70 -4.93
N SER A 49 -8.61 23.42 -5.71
CA SER A 49 -8.18 24.24 -6.86
C SER A 49 -8.40 23.55 -8.21
N ALA A 50 -9.61 23.06 -8.48
CA ALA A 50 -10.03 22.84 -9.87
C ALA A 50 -10.79 24.08 -10.35
N PRO A 51 -10.30 24.84 -11.34
CA PRO A 51 -11.02 26.00 -11.84
C PRO A 51 -12.29 25.54 -12.55
N LEU A 52 -13.40 26.19 -12.21
CA LEU A 52 -14.66 26.18 -12.94
C LEU A 52 -14.37 26.34 -14.44
N ALA A 53 -14.62 25.29 -15.21
CA ALA A 53 -14.54 25.34 -16.67
C ALA A 53 -15.55 26.39 -17.18
N GLU A 54 -15.07 27.60 -17.46
CA GLU A 54 -15.78 28.60 -18.26
C GLU A 54 -16.03 27.99 -19.65
N SER A 55 -17.29 27.62 -19.90
CA SER A 55 -17.73 27.23 -21.25
C SER A 55 -17.84 28.48 -22.12
N PRO A 56 -17.39 28.44 -23.39
CA PRO A 56 -17.40 29.61 -24.26
C PRO A 56 -18.84 29.98 -24.61
N ARG A 57 -19.20 31.26 -24.46
CA ARG A 57 -20.47 31.78 -24.98
C ARG A 57 -20.42 31.73 -26.51
N LEU A 58 -21.15 30.79 -27.10
CA LEU A 58 -21.37 30.76 -28.55
C LEU A 58 -22.20 32.00 -28.93
N SER A 59 -21.59 32.92 -29.67
CA SER A 59 -22.25 34.10 -30.23
C SER A 59 -23.12 33.69 -31.41
N VAL A 60 -24.39 34.09 -31.37
CA VAL A 60 -25.34 34.00 -32.50
C VAL A 60 -24.90 34.94 -33.64
N GLY A 61 -25.06 34.46 -34.88
CA GLY A 61 -24.99 35.24 -36.12
C GLY A 61 -25.88 34.59 -37.16
#